data_AF-A0A434SU98-F1
#
_entry.id   AF-A0A434SU98-F1
#
_cell.length_a   1.000
_cell.length_b   1.000
_cell.length_c   1.000
_cell.angle_alpha   90.00
_cell.angle_beta   90.00
_cell.angle_gamma   90.00
#
_symmetry.space_group_name_H-M   'P 1'
#
loop_
_entity.id
_entity.type
_entity.pdbx_description
1 polymer ?
#
loop_
_entity_poly.entity_id
_entity_poly.type
_entity_poly.pdbx_seq_one_letter_code
_entity_poly.pdbx_strand_id
1 'polypeptide(L)'
;MQIVWDEPKRLANIDKHGLDFAALDEEFFLASAIRAAKSGRFMAIGRVVGGGVVAVVFSRLGSEGISVISMRAANQTERRLFDGES
;
A
#
# COMPACT_ATOMS: atom_id res chain seq x y z
N MET A 1 -7.06 10.37 -8.96
CA MET A 1 -6.29 9.16 -9.39
C MET A 1 -7.16 7.93 -9.14
N GLN A 2 -7.29 6.99 -10.09
CA GLN A 2 -8.10 5.79 -9.83
C GLN A 2 -7.30 4.71 -9.09
N ILE A 3 -7.85 4.21 -7.98
CA ILE A 3 -7.30 3.07 -7.22
C ILE A 3 -8.14 1.84 -7.55
N VAL A 4 -7.50 0.83 -8.13
CA VAL A 4 -8.19 -0.39 -8.56
C VAL A 4 -7.47 -1.63 -8.02
N TRP A 5 -8.19 -2.74 -7.99
CA TRP A 5 -7.65 -4.06 -7.64
C TRP A 5 -8.53 -5.14 -8.25
N ASP A 6 -7.98 -6.35 -8.36
CA ASP A 6 -8.78 -7.53 -8.69
C ASP A 6 -9.49 -8.00 -7.42
N GLU A 7 -10.81 -8.19 -7.47
CA GLU A 7 -11.59 -8.58 -6.28
C GLU A 7 -11.12 -9.91 -5.65
N PRO A 8 -10.76 -10.96 -6.41
CA PRO A 8 -10.18 -12.17 -5.82
C PRO A 8 -8.88 -11.91 -5.05
N LYS A 9 -8.09 -10.92 -5.49
CA LYS A 9 -6.83 -10.53 -4.84
C LYS A 9 -7.09 -9.76 -3.54
N ARG A 10 -8.10 -8.89 -3.52
CA ARG A 10 -8.57 -8.21 -2.29
C ARG A 10 -9.00 -9.24 -1.25
N LEU A 11 -9.86 -10.19 -1.61
CA LEU A 11 -10.34 -11.21 -0.69
C LEU A 11 -9.20 -12.08 -0.13
N ALA A 12 -8.29 -12.53 -1.00
CA ALA A 12 -7.10 -13.28 -0.57
C ALA A 12 -6.17 -12.45 0.35
N ASN A 13 -6.09 -11.14 0.14
CA ASN A 13 -5.30 -10.26 1.00
C ASN A 13 -5.96 -10.09 2.37
N ILE A 14 -7.28 -9.93 2.42
CA ILE A 14 -8.04 -9.86 3.69
C ILE A 14 -7.85 -11.15 4.47
N ASP A 15 -8.02 -12.31 3.85
CA ASP A 15 -7.84 -13.61 4.50
C ASP A 15 -6.42 -13.76 5.08
N LYS A 16 -5.41 -13.35 4.31
CA LYS A 16 -4.00 -13.51 4.69
C LYS A 16 -3.50 -12.48 5.70
N HIS A 17 -3.98 -11.24 5.63
CA HIS A 17 -3.40 -10.09 6.34
C HIS A 17 -4.39 -9.34 7.23
N GLY A 18 -5.69 -9.63 7.15
CA GLY A 18 -6.74 -8.91 7.88
C GLY A 18 -6.92 -7.46 7.45
N LEU A 19 -6.37 -7.08 6.29
CA LEU A 19 -6.37 -5.71 5.78
C LEU A 19 -7.06 -5.64 4.42
N ASP A 20 -7.97 -4.68 4.30
CA ASP A 20 -8.77 -4.45 3.11
C ASP A 20 -8.21 -3.30 2.27
N PHE A 21 -8.02 -3.54 0.97
CA PHE A 21 -7.62 -2.51 0.01
C PHE A 21 -8.60 -1.34 -0.07
N ALA A 22 -9.88 -1.57 0.26
CA ALA A 22 -10.90 -0.52 0.29
C ALA A 22 -10.65 0.55 1.37
N ALA A 23 -9.69 0.33 2.28
CA ALA A 23 -9.25 1.34 3.24
C ALA A 23 -8.23 2.34 2.66
N LEU A 24 -7.83 2.19 1.39
CA LEU A 24 -6.84 3.04 0.73
C LEU A 24 -7.54 4.13 -0.10
N ASP A 25 -7.11 5.37 0.09
CA ASP A 25 -7.53 6.55 -0.65
C ASP A 25 -6.31 7.30 -1.23
N GLU A 26 -6.55 8.40 -1.94
CA GLU A 26 -5.48 9.18 -2.55
C GLU A 26 -4.56 9.82 -1.50
N GLU A 27 -5.15 10.27 -0.38
CA GLU A 27 -4.45 10.84 0.77
C GLU A 27 -3.42 9.88 1.36
N PHE A 28 -3.74 8.60 1.48
CA PHE A 28 -2.80 7.57 1.92
C PHE A 28 -1.54 7.55 1.04
N PHE A 29 -1.69 7.56 -0.30
CA PHE A 29 -0.55 7.52 -1.21
C PHE A 29 0.25 8.82 -1.21
N LEU A 30 -0.41 9.97 -1.06
CA LEU A 30 0.24 11.28 -0.94
C LEU A 30 1.06 11.41 0.34
N ALA A 31 0.60 10.82 1.44
CA ALA A 31 1.29 10.84 2.72
C ALA A 31 2.33 9.72 2.89
N SER A 32 2.38 8.75 1.96
CA SER A 32 3.24 7.57 2.07
C SER A 32 4.67 7.81 1.58
N ALA A 33 5.62 7.12 2.21
CA ALA A 33 6.95 6.94 1.65
C ALA A 33 6.89 5.94 0.48
N ILE A 34 7.14 6.42 -0.74
CA ILE A 34 7.12 5.59 -1.96
C ILE A 34 8.53 5.10 -2.29
N ARG A 35 8.69 3.79 -2.49
CA ARG A 35 9.93 3.18 -2.97
C ARG A 35 9.70 2.28 -4.17
N ALA A 36 10.69 2.19 -5.05
CA ALA A 36 10.70 1.18 -6.10
C ALA A 36 10.80 -0.22 -5.49
N ALA A 37 10.05 -1.16 -6.04
CA ALA A 37 10.11 -2.58 -5.73
C ALA A 37 10.57 -3.37 -6.97
N LYS A 38 10.54 -4.70 -6.89
CA LYS A 38 10.95 -5.56 -8.01
C LYS A 38 9.92 -5.51 -9.16
N SER A 39 10.41 -5.67 -10.39
CA SER A 39 9.59 -5.89 -11.59
C SER A 39 8.60 -4.76 -11.91
N GLY A 40 9.04 -3.50 -11.81
CA GLY A 40 8.22 -2.33 -12.17
C GLY A 40 7.09 -2.02 -11.17
N ARG A 41 7.13 -2.64 -10.00
CA ARG A 41 6.20 -2.38 -8.90
C ARG A 41 6.76 -1.32 -7.98
N PHE A 42 5.87 -0.74 -7.19
CA PHE A 42 6.18 0.24 -6.16
C PHE A 42 5.65 -0.26 -4.82
N MET A 43 6.22 0.27 -3.75
CA MET A 43 5.73 0.07 -2.41
C MET A 43 5.50 1.42 -1.74
N ALA A 44 4.29 1.63 -1.25
CA ALA A 44 3.91 2.73 -0.38
C ALA A 44 3.97 2.24 1.07
N ILE A 45 4.67 2.97 1.92
CA ILE A 45 4.67 2.74 3.36
C ILE A 45 4.03 3.96 4.01
N GLY A 46 2.91 3.75 4.69
CA GLY A 46 2.10 4.84 5.22
C GLY A 46 1.17 4.40 6.32
N ARG A 47 0.56 5.36 7.01
CA ARG A 47 -0.41 5.12 8.07
C ARG A 47 -1.82 5.13 7.50
N VAL A 48 -2.62 4.11 7.83
CA VAL A 48 -4.05 4.07 7.50
C VAL A 48 -4.84 4.73 8.62
N VAL A 49 -5.89 5.48 8.27
CA VAL A 49 -6.78 6.13 9.24
C VAL A 49 -7.42 5.08 10.15
N GLY A 50 -7.35 5.29 11.47
CA GLY A 50 -7.85 4.33 12.47
C GLY A 50 -7.05 3.04 12.58
N GLY A 51 -5.93 2.91 11.85
CA GLY A 51 -5.09 1.72 11.80
C GLY A 51 -3.61 1.98 12.14
N GLY A 52 -2.78 1.00 11.78
CA GLY A 52 -1.33 1.07 11.91
C GLY A 52 -0.64 1.53 10.63
N VAL A 53 0.70 1.50 10.68
CA VAL A 53 1.53 1.67 9.47
C VAL A 53 1.50 0.38 8.67
N VAL A 54 1.24 0.51 7.37
CA VAL A 54 1.11 -0.59 6.42
C VAL A 54 2.11 -0.43 5.28
N ALA A 55 2.44 -1.54 4.64
CA ALA A 55 3.18 -1.59 3.39
C ALA A 55 2.24 -2.08 2.28
N VAL A 56 2.01 -1.23 1.27
CA VAL A 56 1.15 -1.48 0.12
C VAL A 56 2.01 -1.63 -1.12
N VAL A 57 1.93 -2.78 -1.80
CA VAL A 57 2.56 -2.99 -3.10
C VAL A 57 1.55 -2.67 -4.18
N PHE A 58 1.95 -1.88 -5.16
CA PHE A 58 1.11 -1.46 -6.28
C PHE A 58 1.89 -1.35 -7.58
N SER A 59 1.19 -1.28 -8.69
CA SER A 59 1.73 -0.90 -10.01
C SER A 59 0.97 0.29 -10.56
N ARG A 60 1.63 1.09 -11.40
CA ARG A 60 0.96 2.16 -12.14
C ARG A 60 0.08 1.56 -13.23
N LEU A 61 -1.11 2.11 -13.40
CA LEU A 61 -2.04 1.85 -14.51
C LEU A 61 -2.06 3.08 -15.41
N GLY A 62 -1.21 3.07 -16.44
CA GLY A 62 -1.02 4.25 -17.30
C GLY A 62 -0.53 5.47 -16.52
N SER A 63 -1.07 6.64 -16.87
CA SER A 63 -0.76 7.92 -16.21
C SER A 63 -1.68 8.27 -15.04
N GLU A 64 -2.86 7.65 -14.93
CA GLU A 64 -3.96 8.18 -14.09
C GLU A 64 -4.42 7.22 -12.97
N GLY A 65 -3.90 6.00 -12.93
CA GLY A 65 -4.35 4.99 -11.96
C GLY A 65 -3.23 4.19 -11.31
N ILE A 66 -3.61 3.51 -10.24
CA ILE A 66 -2.78 2.54 -9.53
C ILE A 66 -3.56 1.24 -9.31
N SER A 67 -2.89 0.12 -9.51
CA SER A 67 -3.44 -1.21 -9.23
C SER A 67 -2.78 -1.77 -7.97
N VAL A 68 -3.59 -2.01 -6.94
CA VAL A 68 -3.13 -2.56 -5.65
C VAL A 68 -2.92 -4.07 -5.78
N ILE A 69 -1.76 -4.52 -5.31
CA ILE A 69 -1.30 -5.90 -5.43
C ILE A 69 -1.31 -6.61 -4.06
N SER A 70 -0.86 -5.94 -3.00
CA SER A 70 -0.88 -6.51 -1.65
C SER A 70 -0.82 -5.42 -0.59
N MET A 71 -1.37 -5.69 0.58
CA MET A 71 -1.35 -4.79 1.73
C MET A 71 -1.11 -5.61 3.00
N ARG A 72 -0.08 -5.24 3.76
CA ARG A 72 0.24 -5.89 5.04
C ARG A 72 0.68 -4.86 6.07
N ALA A 73 0.68 -5.24 7.34
CA ALA A 73 1.35 -4.46 8.37
C ALA A 73 2.83 -4.21 7.99
N ALA A 74 3.29 -2.98 8.18
CA ALA A 74 4.69 -2.63 8.01
C ALA A 74 5.53 -3.32 9.09
N ASN A 75 6.71 -3.82 8.72
CA ASN A 75 7.68 -4.35 9.67
C ASN A 75 8.41 -3.21 10.40
N GLN A 76 9.25 -3.53 11.40
CA GLN A 76 9.92 -2.51 12.21
C GLN A 76 10.80 -1.57 11.37
N THR A 77 11.53 -2.10 10.39
CA THR A 77 12.39 -1.29 9.50
C THR A 77 11.56 -0.35 8.64
N GLU A 78 10.44 -0.82 8.10
CA GLU A 78 9.52 -0.01 7.29
C GLU A 78 8.86 1.09 8.12
N ARG A 79 8.51 0.81 9.39
CA ARG A 79 7.98 1.81 10.31
C ARG A 79 8.98 2.91 10.60
N ARG A 80 10.22 2.56 10.95
CA ARG A 80 11.29 3.55 11.20
C ARG A 80 11.53 4.44 9.99
N LEU A 81 11.55 3.83 8.79
CA LEU A 81 11.68 4.59 7.53
C LEU A 81 10.53 5.60 7.36
N PHE A 82 9.30 5.22 7.71
CA PHE A 82 8.15 6.12 7.63
C PHE A 82 8.17 7.22 8.70
N ASP A 83 8.55 6.87 9.93
CA ASP A 83 8.60 7.80 11.07
C ASP A 83 9.81 8.77 10.97
N GLY A 84 10.66 8.64 9.95
CA GLY A 84 11.81 9.51 9.70
C GLY A 84 13.04 9.20 10.56
N GLU A 85 13.04 8.06 11.25
CA GLU A 85 14.18 7.59 12.04
C GLU A 85 15.17 6.87 11.12
N SER A 86 16.25 7.58 10.75
CA SER A 86 17.38 7.04 9.96
C SER A 86 18.42 6.36 10.85
#